data_AF-A0A932T7M0-F1
#
_entry.id   AF-A0A932T7M0-F1
#
_cell.length_a   1.000
_cell.length_b   1.000
_cell.length_c   1.000
_cell.angle_alpha   90.00
_cell.angle_beta   90.00
_cell.angle_gamma   90.00
#
_symmetry.space_group_name_H-M   'P 1'
#
loop_
_entity.id
_entity.type
_entity.pdbx_description
1 polymer ?
#
loop_
_entity_poly.entity_id
_entity_poly.type
_entity_poly.pdbx_seq_one_letter_code
_entity_poly.pdbx_strand_id
1 'polypeptide(L)'
;MTIYNMLKEDIKVLNRDLKSEDEIIEILKKRLTKKEFKYYMMRLESVDKEIMMKELKSDAERFDEIEKTTIKKLNAEKLKYELSTRV
;
A
#
# COMPACT_ATOMS: atom_id res chain seq x y z
N MET A 1 -0.12 -5.90 -12.43
CA MET A 1 0.71 -4.81 -11.83
C MET A 1 1.67 -5.48 -10.84
N THR A 2 2.94 -5.10 -10.74
CA THR A 2 3.84 -5.59 -9.65
C THR A 2 3.79 -4.64 -8.47
N ILE A 3 4.08 -5.14 -7.26
CA ILE A 3 3.98 -4.34 -6.03
C ILE A 3 4.97 -3.17 -6.06
N TYR A 4 6.11 -3.38 -6.72
CA TYR A 4 7.09 -2.34 -7.02
C TYR A 4 6.51 -1.17 -7.81
N ASN A 5 5.74 -1.44 -8.86
CA ASN A 5 5.20 -0.38 -9.72
C ASN A 5 4.19 0.48 -8.95
N MET A 6 3.28 -0.14 -8.19
CA MET A 6 2.36 0.62 -7.35
C MET A 6 3.06 1.44 -6.27
N LEU A 7 4.06 0.86 -5.60
CA LEU A 7 4.82 1.59 -4.59
C LEU A 7 5.55 2.79 -5.19
N LYS A 8 6.08 2.68 -6.41
CA LYS A 8 6.69 3.82 -7.11
C LYS A 8 5.68 4.91 -7.48
N GLU A 9 4.44 4.54 -7.80
CA GLU A 9 3.37 5.51 -8.09
C GLU A 9 2.90 6.24 -6.84
N ASP A 10 2.72 5.52 -5.73
CA ASP A 10 2.17 6.10 -4.50
C ASP A 10 3.24 6.76 -3.61
N ILE A 11 4.50 6.33 -3.66
CA ILE A 11 5.60 6.92 -2.87
C ILE A 11 6.25 8.06 -3.66
N LYS A 12 6.03 9.30 -3.20
CA LYS A 12 6.47 10.52 -3.92
C LYS A 12 7.99 10.66 -4.11
N VAL A 13 8.78 10.19 -3.16
CA VAL A 13 10.25 10.31 -3.18
C VAL A 13 10.82 9.01 -2.68
N LEU A 14 11.34 8.20 -3.60
CA LEU A 14 12.02 6.96 -3.30
C LEU A 14 13.43 7.03 -3.87
N ASN A 15 14.38 7.52 -3.06
CA ASN A 15 15.78 7.71 -3.47
C ASN A 15 16.67 6.47 -3.22
N ARG A 16 16.05 5.30 -3.07
CA ARG A 16 16.72 4.05 -2.70
C ARG A 16 16.06 2.88 -3.40
N ASP A 17 16.81 1.82 -3.59
CA ASP A 17 16.26 0.57 -4.08
C ASP A 17 15.26 0.00 -3.07
N LEU A 18 14.20 -0.60 -3.60
CA LEU A 18 13.23 -1.32 -2.79
C LEU A 18 13.77 -2.72 -2.47
N LYS A 19 13.42 -3.22 -1.29
CA LYS A 19 13.65 -4.61 -0.87
C LYS A 19 12.95 -5.61 -1.78
N SER A 20 13.19 -6.91 -1.58
CA SER A 20 12.47 -7.98 -2.29
C SER A 20 10.94 -7.90 -2.11
N GLU A 21 10.16 -8.43 -3.04
CA GLU A 21 8.68 -8.41 -2.94
C GLU A 21 8.19 -9.06 -1.64
N ASP A 22 8.78 -10.18 -1.23
CA ASP A 22 8.43 -10.88 0.00
C ASP A 22 8.66 -10.01 1.24
N GLU A 23 9.82 -9.34 1.32
CA GLU A 23 10.12 -8.41 2.41
C GLU A 23 9.17 -7.21 2.43
N ILE A 24 8.88 -6.65 1.25
CA ILE A 24 7.91 -5.55 1.12
C ILE A 24 6.55 -5.99 1.65
N ILE A 25 6.05 -7.15 1.22
CA ILE A 25 4.76 -7.69 1.64
C ILE A 25 4.75 -7.89 3.16
N GLU A 26 5.83 -8.45 3.74
CA GLU A 26 5.93 -8.59 5.19
C GLU A 26 5.88 -7.25 5.93
N ILE A 27 6.62 -6.25 5.45
CA ILE A 27 6.66 -4.91 6.04
C ILE A 27 5.28 -4.26 5.97
N LEU A 28 4.63 -4.31 4.81
CA LEU A 28 3.28 -3.79 4.62
C LEU A 28 2.29 -4.51 5.53
N LYS A 29 2.37 -5.83 5.68
CA LYS A 29 1.50 -6.61 6.57
C LYS A 29 1.71 -6.29 8.05
N LYS A 30 2.92 -5.91 8.46
CA LYS A 30 3.23 -5.46 9.84
C LYS A 30 2.78 -4.02 10.11
N ARG A 31 2.74 -3.17 9.08
CA ARG A 31 2.56 -1.71 9.21
C ARG A 31 1.15 -1.22 8.87
N LEU A 32 0.52 -1.87 7.90
CA LEU A 32 -0.86 -1.63 7.51
C LEU A 32 -1.80 -2.48 8.35
N THR A 33 -3.00 -1.96 8.58
CA THR A 33 -4.10 -2.75 9.13
C THR A 33 -4.58 -3.77 8.10
N LYS A 34 -5.33 -4.79 8.54
CA LYS A 34 -5.89 -5.80 7.64
C LYS A 34 -6.70 -5.20 6.48
N LYS A 35 -7.45 -4.11 6.74
CA LYS A 35 -8.26 -3.43 5.71
C LYS A 35 -7.40 -2.65 4.73
N GLU A 36 -6.43 -1.88 5.21
CA GLU A 36 -5.49 -1.12 4.36
C GLU A 36 -4.63 -2.07 3.51
N PHE A 37 -4.15 -3.16 4.10
CA PHE A 37 -3.40 -4.18 3.37
C PHE A 37 -4.25 -4.86 2.30
N LYS A 38 -5.50 -5.26 2.65
CA LYS A 38 -6.43 -5.86 1.68
C LYS A 38 -6.76 -4.88 0.55
N TYR A 39 -7.05 -3.61 0.87
CA TYR A 39 -7.24 -2.54 -0.11
C TYR A 39 -6.07 -2.46 -1.09
N TYR A 40 -4.85 -2.43 -0.55
CA TYR A 40 -3.64 -2.33 -1.36
C TYR A 40 -3.42 -3.55 -2.24
N MET A 41 -3.62 -4.77 -1.73
CA MET A 41 -3.52 -5.99 -2.54
C MET A 41 -4.59 -6.04 -3.64
N MET A 42 -5.82 -5.64 -3.37
CA MET A 42 -6.86 -5.56 -4.40
C MET A 42 -6.54 -4.51 -5.46
N ARG A 43 -5.88 -3.41 -5.09
CA ARG A 43 -5.39 -2.39 -6.03
C ARG A 43 -4.28 -2.93 -6.91
N LEU A 44 -3.40 -3.78 -6.37
CA LEU A 44 -2.39 -4.49 -7.14
C LEU A 44 -3.02 -5.38 -8.21
N GLU A 45 -4.09 -6.07 -7.84
CA GLU A 45 -4.89 -6.93 -8.72
C GLU A 45 -5.79 -6.13 -9.68
N SER A 46 -5.77 -4.80 -9.62
CA SER A 46 -6.59 -3.90 -10.45
C SER A 46 -8.09 -4.21 -10.34
N VAL A 47 -8.54 -4.62 -9.14
CA VAL A 47 -9.95 -4.90 -8.87
C VAL A 47 -10.76 -3.59 -8.94
N ASP A 48 -11.99 -3.66 -9.46
CA ASP A 48 -12.85 -2.48 -9.52
C ASP A 48 -13.16 -1.90 -8.13
N LYS A 49 -13.18 -0.58 -8.04
CA LYS A 49 -13.47 0.16 -6.80
C LYS A 49 -14.76 -0.30 -6.12
N GLU A 50 -15.81 -0.57 -6.89
CA GLU A 50 -17.09 -1.07 -6.33
C GLU A 50 -16.95 -2.45 -5.67
N ILE A 51 -16.15 -3.34 -6.26
CA ILE A 51 -15.87 -4.67 -5.70
C ILE A 51 -15.00 -4.54 -4.46
N MET A 52 -13.98 -3.68 -4.49
CA MET A 52 -13.16 -3.39 -3.32
C MET A 52 -13.98 -2.87 -2.15
N MET A 53 -14.91 -1.94 -2.39
CA MET A 53 -15.79 -1.40 -1.36
C MET A 53 -16.66 -2.48 -0.72
N LYS A 54 -17.23 -3.39 -1.52
CA LYS A 54 -17.99 -4.55 -1.03
C LYS A 54 -17.12 -5.47 -0.17
N GLU A 55 -15.91 -5.79 -0.64
CA GLU A 55 -14.96 -6.68 0.04
C GLU A 55 -14.37 -6.10 1.34
N LEU A 56 -14.20 -4.78 1.41
CA LEU A 56 -13.74 -4.05 2.59
C LEU A 56 -14.88 -3.70 3.55
N LYS A 57 -16.13 -3.96 3.13
CA LYS A 57 -17.36 -3.58 3.82
C LYS A 57 -17.30 -2.12 4.24
N SER A 58 -17.05 -1.26 3.27
CA SER A 58 -16.90 0.19 3.44
C SER A 58 -17.78 0.92 2.43
N ASP A 59 -18.44 1.98 2.90
CA ASP A 59 -19.07 2.98 2.04
C ASP A 59 -18.03 3.85 1.32
N ALA A 60 -18.49 4.77 0.46
CA ALA A 60 -17.62 5.58 -0.39
C ALA A 60 -16.70 6.50 0.43
N GLU A 61 -17.22 7.12 1.51
CA GLU A 61 -16.45 8.01 2.36
C GLU A 61 -15.35 7.24 3.10
N ARG A 62 -15.71 6.10 3.69
CA ARG A 62 -14.80 5.27 4.46
C ARG A 62 -13.76 4.58 3.59
N PHE A 63 -14.11 4.26 2.35
CA PHE A 63 -13.16 3.79 1.35
C PHE A 63 -12.12 4.87 1.01
N ASP A 64 -12.57 6.10 0.78
CA ASP A 64 -11.70 7.24 0.49
C ASP A 64 -10.76 7.56 1.67
N GLU A 65 -11.25 7.39 2.91
CA GLU A 65 -10.41 7.44 4.12
C GLU A 65 -9.36 6.33 4.15
N ILE A 66 -9.73 5.07 3.84
CA ILE A 66 -8.79 3.94 3.79
C ILE A 66 -7.70 4.20 2.73
N GLU A 67 -8.08 4.70 1.56
CA GLU A 67 -7.15 5.06 0.50
C GLU A 67 -6.17 6.15 0.97
N LYS A 68 -6.68 7.28 1.46
CA LYS A 68 -5.88 8.39 1.96
C LYS A 68 -4.94 7.98 3.10
N THR A 69 -5.43 7.19 4.05
CA THR A 69 -4.64 6.73 5.20
C THR A 69 -3.57 5.72 4.77
N THR A 70 -3.87 4.81 3.84
CA THR A 70 -2.90 3.87 3.27
C THR A 70 -1.77 4.62 2.56
N ILE A 71 -2.09 5.54 1.64
CA ILE A 71 -1.09 6.33 0.90
C ILE A 71 -0.26 7.18 1.87
N LYS A 72 -0.89 7.78 2.89
CA LYS A 72 -0.19 8.56 3.92
C LYS A 72 0.79 7.70 4.73
N LYS A 73 0.43 6.45 5.04
CA LYS A 73 1.33 5.50 5.72
C LYS A 73 2.48 5.10 4.82
N LEU A 74 2.24 4.78 3.55
CA LEU A 74 3.28 4.47 2.56
C LEU A 74 4.30 5.60 2.43
N ASN A 75 3.83 6.85 2.48
CA ASN A 75 4.68 8.04 2.44
C ASN A 75 5.28 8.44 3.80
N ALA A 76 5.02 7.70 4.88
CA ALA A 76 5.68 7.97 6.15
C ALA A 76 7.17 7.60 6.04
N GLU A 77 8.06 8.52 6.44
CA GLU A 77 9.52 8.33 6.34
C GLU A 77 9.99 7.01 6.95
N LYS A 78 9.40 6.58 8.09
CA LYS A 78 9.69 5.28 8.71
C LYS A 78 9.40 4.11 7.77
N LEU A 79 8.25 4.13 7.09
CA LEU A 79 7.84 3.05 6.21
C LEU A 79 8.66 3.04 4.91
N LYS A 80 8.89 4.22 4.31
CA LYS A 80 9.80 4.34 3.16
C LYS A 80 11.19 3.79 3.47
N TYR A 81 11.71 4.12 4.64
CA TYR A 81 13.03 3.65 5.08
C TYR A 81 13.06 2.13 5.27
N GLU A 82 12.01 1.55 5.84
CA GLU A 82 11.89 0.10 6.02
C GLU A 82 11.75 -0.64 4.69
N LEU A 83 10.97 -0.09 3.75
CA LEU A 83 10.77 -0.66 2.41
C LEU A 83 12.02 -0.54 1.53
N SER A 84 12.87 0.44 1.80
CA SER A 84 14.14 0.62 1.10
C SER A 84 15.24 -0.27 1.65
N THR A 85 16.15 -0.71 0.79
CA THR A 85 17.43 -1.29 1.23
C THR A 85 18.28 -0.21 1.90
N ARG A 86 18.95 -0.59 3.00
CA ARG A 86 20.05 0.22 3.54
C ARG A 86 21.24 0.03 2.60
N VAL A 87 21.66 1.11 1.96
CA VAL A 87 23.01 1.22 1.40
C VAL A 87 23.97 1.52 2.55
#